data_AF-A0A926BD86-F1
#
_entry.id   AF-A0A926BD86-F1
#
_cell.length_a   1.000
_cell.length_b   1.000
_cell.length_c   1.000
_cell.angle_alpha   90.00
_cell.angle_beta   90.00
_cell.angle_gamma   90.00
#
_symmetry.space_group_name_H-M   'P 1'
#
loop_
_entity.id
_entity.type
_entity.pdbx_description
1 polymer ?
#
loop_
_entity_poly.entity_id
_entity_poly.type
_entity_poly.pdbx_seq_one_letter_code
_entity_poly.pdbx_strand_id
1 'polypeptide(L)'
;MTETVSEENARRRRGRKPADAGERRRKVQAALTDLQESRTPFSMGDVAERAGISRATLYRDASLRDLVGNIGDGPANRPISFHDYEKQKSERDRLAVERRALRRQLREHEETKSGLEREIEKLKAKIEIYVSYFAKNAAEDTDSLRKEAFAEGFAQGVRTAMGQRGGSGANGAKRPGVGIGMMGNAPTSLAAVAAKLPKPALQTARKNLARVLHPDLFAGEDAATAALATELLKQLNSLIAESEKRTGGA
;
A
#
# COMPACT_ATOMS: atom_id res chain seq x y z
N MET A 1 18.53 7.75 54.80
CA MET A 1 17.57 6.84 54.13
C MET A 1 16.78 5.95 55.11
N THR A 2 16.91 6.10 56.42
CA THR A 2 16.18 5.31 57.43
C THR A 2 14.96 6.04 58.02
N GLU A 3 14.84 7.36 57.82
CA GLU A 3 13.72 8.16 58.35
C GLU A 3 12.42 7.97 57.56
N THR A 4 12.49 7.73 56.26
CA THR A 4 11.29 7.54 55.41
C THR A 4 10.52 6.27 55.77
N VAL A 5 11.21 5.19 56.16
CA VAL A 5 10.57 3.92 56.58
C VAL A 5 9.86 4.07 57.94
N SER A 6 10.32 5.00 58.79
CA SER A 6 9.75 5.27 60.11
C SER A 6 8.42 6.01 60.02
N GLU A 7 8.32 7.04 59.16
CA GLU A 7 7.07 7.76 58.91
C GLU A 7 6.02 6.88 58.23
N GLU A 8 6.47 6.00 57.33
CA GLU A 8 5.61 5.02 56.68
C GLU A 8 5.02 4.03 57.69
N ASN A 9 5.82 3.56 58.65
CA ASN A 9 5.36 2.71 59.75
C ASN A 9 4.49 3.45 60.77
N ALA A 10 4.71 4.74 60.99
CA ALA A 10 3.87 5.55 61.87
C ALA A 10 2.47 5.76 61.31
N ARG A 11 2.33 5.89 59.98
CA ARG A 11 1.03 5.92 59.27
C ARG A 11 0.29 4.58 59.33
N ARG A 12 0.98 3.45 59.59
CA ARG A 12 0.41 2.10 59.75
C ARG A 12 -0.12 1.82 61.16
N ARG A 13 -0.13 2.81 62.08
CA ARG A 13 -0.71 2.64 63.42
C ARG A 13 -2.22 2.40 63.32
N ARG A 14 -2.64 1.20 63.74
CA ARG A 14 -4.04 0.74 63.73
C ARG A 14 -4.92 1.70 64.53
N GLY A 15 -5.85 2.36 63.85
CA GLY A 15 -6.92 3.14 64.48
C GLY A 15 -7.81 2.29 65.39
N ARG A 16 -8.63 2.96 66.20
CA ARG A 16 -9.60 2.32 67.11
C ARG A 16 -10.50 1.38 66.31
N LYS A 17 -10.68 0.14 66.78
CA LYS A 17 -11.52 -0.87 66.12
C LYS A 17 -12.95 -0.31 65.96
N PRO A 18 -13.49 -0.20 64.74
CA PRO A 18 -14.86 0.23 64.53
C PRO A 18 -15.80 -0.82 65.13
N ALA A 19 -16.58 -0.42 66.13
CA ALA A 19 -17.52 -1.31 66.81
C ALA A 19 -18.74 -1.63 65.91
N ASP A 20 -19.14 -0.66 65.08
CA ASP A 20 -20.31 -0.77 64.22
C ASP A 20 -20.01 -1.46 62.87
N ALA A 21 -20.94 -2.31 62.42
CA ALA A 21 -20.85 -3.02 61.15
C ALA A 21 -20.92 -2.06 59.95
N GLY A 22 -21.73 -1.00 60.04
CA GLY A 22 -21.82 0.03 58.99
C GLY A 22 -20.50 0.77 58.80
N GLU A 23 -19.87 1.19 59.91
CA GLU A 23 -18.56 1.85 59.89
C GLU A 23 -17.46 0.96 59.30
N ARG A 24 -17.45 -0.34 59.65
CA ARG A 24 -16.52 -1.32 59.06
C ARG A 24 -16.65 -1.39 57.54
N ARG A 25 -17.88 -1.51 57.02
CA ARG A 25 -18.12 -1.59 55.58
C ARG A 25 -17.65 -0.34 54.84
N ARG A 26 -17.93 0.86 55.39
CA ARG A 26 -17.46 2.14 54.80
C ARG A 26 -15.94 2.21 54.72
N LYS A 27 -15.22 1.79 55.78
CA LYS A 27 -13.75 1.79 55.78
C LYS A 27 -13.15 0.79 54.78
N VAL A 28 -13.74 -0.40 54.66
CA VAL A 28 -13.32 -1.38 53.65
C VAL A 28 -13.57 -0.83 52.24
N GLN A 29 -14.72 -0.20 51.99
CA GLN A 29 -15.04 0.39 50.69
C GLN A 29 -14.02 1.47 50.32
N ALA A 30 -13.71 2.40 51.23
CA ALA A 30 -12.71 3.45 51.01
C ALA A 30 -11.32 2.85 50.73
N ALA A 31 -10.90 1.84 51.50
CA ALA A 31 -9.64 1.16 51.26
C ALA A 31 -9.56 0.48 49.89
N LEU A 32 -10.67 -0.12 49.42
CA LEU A 32 -10.74 -0.72 48.08
C LEU A 32 -10.66 0.34 46.98
N THR A 33 -11.33 1.48 47.15
CA THR A 33 -11.25 2.60 46.19
C THR A 33 -9.82 3.14 46.09
N ASP A 34 -9.17 3.41 47.22
CA ASP A 34 -7.75 3.83 47.29
C ASP A 34 -6.83 2.86 46.53
N LEU A 35 -6.99 1.56 46.77
CA LEU A 35 -6.16 0.52 46.18
C LEU A 35 -6.45 0.38 44.67
N GLN A 36 -7.69 0.53 44.23
CA GLN A 36 -8.06 0.54 42.81
C GLN A 36 -7.49 1.76 42.07
N GLU A 37 -7.54 2.95 42.66
CA GLU A 37 -6.96 4.17 42.08
C GLU A 37 -5.46 4.02 41.86
N SER A 38 -4.77 3.32 42.77
CA SER A 38 -3.35 3.02 42.63
C SER A 38 -3.01 2.03 41.49
N ARG A 39 -4.01 1.34 40.93
CA ARG A 39 -3.86 0.26 39.94
C ARG A 39 -2.86 -0.84 40.34
N THR A 40 -2.59 -0.97 41.64
CA THR A 40 -1.70 -1.99 42.18
C THR A 40 -2.53 -3.21 42.55
N PRO A 41 -2.15 -4.43 42.18
CA PRO A 41 -2.81 -5.63 42.69
C PRO A 41 -2.71 -5.66 44.22
N PHE A 42 -3.81 -5.96 44.89
CA PHE A 42 -3.90 -5.92 46.35
C PHE A 42 -4.54 -7.19 46.91
N SER A 43 -4.07 -7.59 48.08
CA SER A 43 -4.53 -8.75 48.83
C SER A 43 -5.51 -8.37 49.94
N MET A 44 -6.17 -9.37 50.54
CA MET A 44 -6.98 -9.19 51.76
C MET A 44 -6.17 -8.57 52.92
N GLY A 45 -4.84 -8.76 52.94
CA GLY A 45 -3.96 -8.17 53.94
C GLY A 45 -3.83 -6.66 53.78
N ASP A 46 -3.67 -6.21 52.54
CA ASP A 46 -3.52 -4.79 52.19
C ASP A 46 -4.81 -4.02 52.50
N VAL A 47 -5.97 -4.62 52.19
CA VAL A 47 -7.29 -4.06 52.54
C VAL A 47 -7.45 -3.94 54.05
N ALA A 48 -7.02 -4.97 54.81
CA ALA A 48 -7.10 -4.96 56.28
C ALA A 48 -6.24 -3.85 56.89
N GLU A 49 -5.01 -3.69 56.42
CA GLU A 49 -4.07 -2.67 56.87
C GLU A 49 -4.60 -1.27 56.56
N ARG A 50 -5.01 -1.02 55.32
CA ARG A 50 -5.54 0.26 54.84
C ARG A 50 -6.84 0.66 55.55
N ALA A 51 -7.75 -0.29 55.75
CA ALA A 51 -9.04 -0.04 56.43
C ALA A 51 -8.91 0.07 57.96
N GLY A 52 -7.76 -0.29 58.54
CA GLY A 52 -7.57 -0.34 60.00
C GLY A 52 -8.41 -1.43 60.68
N ILE A 53 -8.72 -2.52 59.98
CA ILE A 53 -9.56 -3.62 60.46
C ILE A 53 -8.71 -4.89 60.51
N SER A 54 -8.92 -5.75 61.52
CA SER A 54 -8.17 -7.00 61.58
C SER A 54 -8.56 -7.95 60.44
N ARG A 55 -7.58 -8.67 59.86
CA ARG A 55 -7.85 -9.70 58.84
C ARG A 55 -8.90 -10.71 59.32
N ALA A 56 -8.82 -11.13 60.58
CA ALA A 56 -9.79 -12.04 61.18
C ALA A 56 -11.23 -11.50 61.12
N THR A 57 -11.43 -10.19 61.32
CA THR A 57 -12.76 -9.56 61.19
C THR A 57 -13.25 -9.61 59.75
N LEU A 58 -12.39 -9.32 58.77
CA LEU A 58 -12.77 -9.36 57.35
C LEU A 58 -13.15 -10.78 56.90
N TYR A 59 -12.46 -11.80 57.38
CA TYR A 59 -12.84 -13.18 57.11
C TYR A 59 -14.12 -13.59 57.85
N ARG A 60 -14.35 -13.11 59.07
CA ARG A 60 -15.51 -13.55 59.88
C ARG A 60 -16.84 -13.00 59.37
N ASP A 61 -16.85 -11.80 58.82
CA ASP A 61 -18.04 -11.15 58.25
C ASP A 61 -18.19 -11.51 56.76
N ALA A 62 -19.22 -12.29 56.42
CA ALA A 62 -19.46 -12.72 55.03
C ALA A 62 -19.64 -11.54 54.08
N SER A 63 -20.33 -10.48 54.51
CA SER A 63 -20.60 -9.31 53.66
C SER A 63 -19.33 -8.54 53.28
N LEU A 64 -18.37 -8.45 54.21
CA LEU A 64 -17.07 -7.82 53.94
C LEU A 64 -16.19 -8.72 53.08
N ARG A 65 -16.23 -10.03 53.32
CA ARG A 65 -15.49 -11.02 52.53
C ARG A 65 -15.92 -10.97 51.07
N ASP A 66 -17.22 -10.98 50.80
CA ASP A 66 -17.77 -10.94 49.44
C ASP A 66 -17.48 -9.59 48.77
N LEU A 67 -17.56 -8.49 49.51
CA LEU A 67 -17.18 -7.17 49.01
C LEU A 67 -15.73 -7.14 48.53
N VAL A 68 -14.79 -7.69 49.32
CA VAL A 68 -13.38 -7.76 48.95
C VAL A 68 -13.16 -8.78 47.84
N GLY A 69 -13.85 -9.91 47.81
CA GLY A 69 -13.70 -10.93 46.77
C GLY A 69 -14.30 -10.54 45.41
N ASN A 70 -15.32 -9.67 45.39
CA ASN A 70 -15.92 -9.16 44.16
C ASN A 70 -15.04 -8.08 43.49
N ILE A 71 -14.29 -7.32 44.29
CA ILE A 71 -13.49 -6.17 43.84
C ILE A 71 -12.00 -6.55 43.71
N GLY A 72 -11.51 -7.34 44.66
CA GLY A 72 -10.15 -7.86 44.73
C GLY A 72 -10.05 -9.32 44.29
N ASP A 73 -8.86 -9.70 43.80
CA ASP A 73 -8.37 -11.07 43.56
C ASP A 73 -9.28 -12.07 42.80
N GLY A 74 -10.30 -11.55 42.09
CA GLY A 74 -10.94 -12.28 41.01
C GLY A 74 -9.91 -12.67 39.93
N PRO A 75 -10.15 -13.73 39.14
CA PRO A 75 -9.18 -14.21 38.14
C PRO A 75 -8.73 -13.14 37.14
N ALA A 76 -9.52 -12.08 36.93
CA ALA A 76 -9.16 -10.92 36.12
C ALA A 76 -8.12 -9.97 36.77
N ASN A 77 -8.00 -9.96 38.10
CA ASN A 77 -7.15 -9.05 38.87
C ASN A 77 -5.97 -9.75 39.57
N ARG A 78 -5.82 -11.07 39.40
CA ARG A 78 -4.67 -11.82 39.92
C ARG A 78 -3.40 -11.39 39.17
N PRO A 79 -2.26 -11.20 39.88
CA PRO A 79 -0.98 -11.05 39.20
C PRO A 79 -0.77 -12.28 38.30
N ILE A 80 -0.43 -12.01 37.04
CA ILE A 80 -0.07 -13.02 36.04
C ILE A 80 0.93 -13.97 36.71
N SER A 81 0.72 -15.28 36.58
CA SER A 81 1.64 -16.24 37.19
C SER A 81 3.07 -15.93 36.73
N PHE A 82 4.08 -16.09 37.58
CA PHE A 82 5.46 -15.79 37.21
C PHE A 82 5.86 -16.51 35.90
N HIS A 83 5.34 -17.72 35.70
CA HIS A 83 5.55 -18.49 34.48
C HIS A 83 4.92 -17.85 33.24
N ASP A 84 3.67 -17.39 33.34
CA ASP A 84 2.99 -16.69 32.25
C ASP A 84 3.63 -15.32 31.96
N TYR A 85 4.13 -14.64 33.00
CA TYR A 85 4.89 -13.41 32.85
C TYR A 85 6.20 -13.65 32.09
N GLU A 86 7.01 -14.64 32.48
CA GLU A 86 8.23 -14.98 31.76
C GLU A 86 7.93 -15.44 30.31
N LYS A 87 6.83 -16.17 30.09
CA LYS A 87 6.36 -16.52 28.76
C LYS A 87 6.04 -15.28 27.92
N GLN A 88 5.21 -14.38 28.42
CA GLN A 88 4.85 -13.13 27.73
C GLN A 88 6.08 -12.23 27.49
N LYS A 89 7.00 -12.16 28.45
CA LYS A 89 8.25 -11.43 28.32
C LYS A 89 9.13 -12.02 27.22
N SER A 90 9.28 -13.35 27.17
CA SER A 90 10.02 -14.03 26.10
C SER A 90 9.41 -13.82 24.72
N GLU A 91 8.08 -13.81 24.63
CA GLU A 91 7.34 -13.56 23.39
C GLU A 91 7.51 -12.09 22.95
N ARG A 92 7.39 -11.15 23.88
CA ARG A 92 7.66 -9.72 23.63
C ARG A 92 9.08 -9.50 23.13
N ASP A 93 10.07 -10.15 23.75
CA ASP A 93 11.47 -10.01 23.37
C ASP A 93 11.75 -10.63 21.99
N ARG A 94 11.13 -11.78 21.68
CA ARG A 94 11.14 -12.39 20.34
C ARG A 94 10.54 -11.45 19.28
N LEU A 95 9.35 -10.91 19.54
CA LEU A 95 8.69 -9.95 18.63
C LEU A 95 9.51 -8.67 18.46
N ALA A 96 10.21 -8.23 19.50
CA ALA A 96 11.12 -7.08 19.41
C ALA A 96 12.31 -7.34 18.48
N VAL A 97 12.88 -8.56 18.50
CA VAL A 97 13.94 -8.97 17.57
C VAL A 97 13.41 -9.05 16.14
N GLU A 98 12.25 -9.68 15.93
CA GLU A 98 11.60 -9.79 14.62
C GLU A 98 11.30 -8.42 14.03
N ARG A 99 10.74 -7.50 14.84
CA ARG A 99 10.50 -6.11 14.43
C ARG A 99 11.78 -5.39 13.99
N ARG A 100 12.91 -5.64 14.66
CA ARG A 100 14.20 -5.05 14.26
C ARG A 100 14.69 -5.63 12.93
N ALA A 101 14.53 -6.94 12.72
CA ALA A 101 14.90 -7.60 11.46
C ALA A 101 14.07 -7.05 10.29
N LEU A 102 12.74 -6.99 10.45
CA LEU A 102 11.84 -6.43 9.43
C LEU A 102 12.17 -4.96 9.11
N ARG A 103 12.53 -4.16 10.12
CA ARG A 103 12.97 -2.77 9.91
C ARG A 103 14.30 -2.64 9.17
N ARG A 104 15.18 -3.65 9.22
CA ARG A 104 16.42 -3.66 8.42
C ARG A 104 16.11 -4.00 6.97
N GLN A 105 15.32 -5.05 6.75
CA GLN A 105 14.87 -5.46 5.41
C GLN A 105 14.12 -4.32 4.70
N LEU A 106 13.27 -3.59 5.41
CA LEU A 106 12.56 -2.43 4.84
C LEU A 106 13.54 -1.37 4.32
N ARG A 107 14.57 -1.03 5.10
CA ARG A 107 15.59 -0.04 4.68
C ARG A 107 16.39 -0.53 3.49
N GLU A 108 16.81 -1.80 3.49
CA GLU A 108 17.54 -2.40 2.36
C GLU A 108 16.71 -2.33 1.06
N HIS A 109 15.40 -2.59 1.15
CA HIS A 109 14.49 -2.47 0.01
C HIS A 109 14.27 -1.02 -0.43
N GLU A 110 14.13 -0.08 0.51
CA GLU A 110 14.04 1.36 0.20
C GLU A 110 15.31 1.89 -0.48
N GLU A 111 16.48 1.51 0.01
CA GLU A 111 17.77 1.85 -0.59
C GLU A 111 17.88 1.28 -2.00
N THR A 112 17.55 -0.01 -2.19
CA THR A 112 17.54 -0.67 -3.51
C THR A 112 16.58 0.03 -4.48
N LYS A 113 15.36 0.35 -4.03
CA LYS A 113 14.37 1.08 -4.83
C LYS A 113 14.91 2.44 -5.27
N SER A 114 15.45 3.22 -4.33
CA SER A 114 16.03 4.53 -4.64
C SER A 114 17.21 4.45 -5.62
N GLY A 115 18.02 3.38 -5.52
CA GLY A 115 19.11 3.10 -6.46
C GLY A 115 18.60 2.83 -7.87
N LEU A 116 17.59 1.97 -8.00
CA LEU A 116 16.95 1.65 -9.27
C LEU A 116 16.25 2.87 -9.89
N GLU A 117 15.59 3.70 -9.09
CA GLU A 117 14.96 4.94 -9.57
C GLU A 117 15.98 5.91 -10.17
N ARG A 118 17.13 6.09 -9.53
CA ARG A 118 18.25 6.90 -10.08
C ARG A 118 18.82 6.29 -11.35
N GLU A 119 18.90 4.96 -11.44
CA GLU A 119 19.36 4.29 -12.66
C GLU A 119 18.38 4.48 -13.82
N ILE A 120 17.08 4.32 -13.56
CA ILE A 120 16.01 4.60 -14.53
C ILE A 120 16.10 6.04 -15.02
N GLU A 121 16.31 7.01 -14.14
CA GLU A 121 16.46 8.42 -14.50
C GLU A 121 17.67 8.65 -15.41
N LYS A 122 18.83 8.05 -15.08
CA LYS A 122 20.03 8.10 -15.94
C LYS A 122 19.78 7.47 -17.31
N LEU A 123 19.08 6.33 -17.36
CA LEU A 123 18.75 5.66 -18.61
C LEU A 123 17.78 6.49 -19.45
N LYS A 124 16.78 7.12 -18.82
CA LYS A 124 15.87 8.06 -19.50
C LYS A 124 16.62 9.24 -20.11
N ALA A 125 17.53 9.86 -19.35
CA ALA A 125 18.35 10.96 -19.87
C ALA A 125 19.24 10.52 -21.06
N LYS A 126 19.82 9.31 -20.99
CA LYS A 126 20.57 8.74 -22.12
C LYS A 126 19.68 8.51 -23.34
N ILE A 127 18.48 7.95 -23.16
CA ILE A 127 17.52 7.73 -24.25
C ILE A 127 17.15 9.06 -24.88
N GLU A 128 16.89 10.11 -24.09
CA GLU A 128 16.57 11.44 -24.61
C GLU A 128 17.69 12.02 -25.48
N ILE A 129 18.95 11.88 -25.03
CA ILE A 129 20.13 12.27 -25.82
C ILE A 129 20.15 11.51 -27.15
N TYR A 130 19.99 10.17 -27.13
CA TYR A 130 19.98 9.37 -28.36
C TYR A 130 18.82 9.74 -29.28
N VAL A 131 17.61 9.93 -28.76
CA VAL A 131 16.44 10.35 -29.54
C VAL A 131 16.71 11.70 -30.21
N SER A 132 17.27 12.66 -29.48
CA SER A 132 17.62 13.97 -30.04
C SER A 132 18.71 13.89 -31.12
N TYR A 133 19.70 13.01 -30.94
CA TYR A 133 20.76 12.76 -31.90
C TYR A 133 20.21 12.15 -33.19
N PHE A 134 19.39 11.10 -33.08
CA PHE A 134 18.76 10.48 -34.25
C PHE A 134 17.76 11.41 -34.95
N ALA A 135 17.02 12.24 -34.20
CA ALA A 135 16.11 13.23 -34.79
C ALA A 135 16.87 14.29 -35.60
N LYS A 136 18.03 14.76 -35.12
CA LYS A 136 18.89 15.70 -35.85
C LYS A 136 19.45 15.07 -37.12
N ASN A 137 20.01 13.86 -37.03
CA ASN A 137 20.54 13.16 -38.21
C ASN A 137 19.45 12.89 -39.24
N ALA A 138 18.25 12.47 -38.82
CA ALA A 138 17.13 12.27 -39.73
C ALA A 138 16.70 13.59 -40.42
N ALA A 139 16.76 14.72 -39.71
CA ALA A 139 16.47 16.03 -40.31
C ALA A 139 17.52 16.41 -41.36
N GLU A 140 18.82 16.22 -41.05
CA GLU A 140 19.92 16.45 -41.99
C GLU A 140 19.81 15.58 -43.24
N ASP A 141 19.46 14.30 -43.08
CA ASP A 141 19.21 13.37 -44.19
C ASP A 141 18.01 13.79 -45.03
N THR A 142 16.93 14.29 -44.41
CA THR A 142 15.79 14.80 -45.20
C THR A 142 16.12 16.09 -45.96
N ASP A 143 16.97 16.95 -45.41
CA ASP A 143 17.40 18.18 -46.07
C ASP A 143 18.40 17.92 -47.20
N SER A 144 19.27 16.92 -47.08
CA SER A 144 20.13 16.47 -48.18
C SER A 144 19.29 15.91 -49.34
N LEU A 145 18.35 15.00 -49.04
CA LEU A 145 17.41 14.45 -50.03
C LEU A 145 16.58 15.54 -50.71
N ARG A 146 16.12 16.58 -49.98
CA ARG A 146 15.40 17.72 -50.57
C ARG A 146 16.29 18.53 -51.53
N LYS A 147 17.54 18.79 -51.16
CA LYS A 147 18.49 19.52 -52.01
C LYS A 147 18.82 18.74 -53.28
N GLU A 148 19.02 17.43 -53.17
CA GLU A 148 19.24 16.55 -54.32
C GLU A 148 18.02 16.51 -55.25
N ALA A 149 16.82 16.28 -54.72
CA ALA A 149 15.59 16.29 -55.50
C ALA A 149 15.33 17.64 -56.18
N PHE A 150 15.65 18.76 -55.52
CA PHE A 150 15.57 20.09 -56.12
C PHE A 150 16.59 20.27 -57.25
N ALA A 151 17.84 19.83 -57.06
CA ALA A 151 18.88 19.90 -58.08
C ALA A 151 18.52 19.05 -59.32
N GLU A 152 17.99 17.84 -59.12
CA GLU A 152 17.52 16.98 -60.20
C GLU A 152 16.32 17.59 -60.94
N GLY A 153 15.32 18.08 -60.21
CA GLY A 153 14.15 18.75 -60.79
C GLY A 153 14.53 20.02 -61.56
N PHE A 154 15.47 20.81 -61.04
CA PHE A 154 16.02 21.98 -61.74
C PHE A 154 16.79 21.56 -63.00
N ALA A 155 17.68 20.57 -62.92
CA ALA A 155 18.43 20.07 -64.08
C ALA A 155 17.52 19.45 -65.15
N GLN A 156 16.42 18.80 -64.74
CA GLN A 156 15.41 18.30 -65.65
C GLN A 156 14.64 19.45 -66.31
N GLY A 157 14.21 20.46 -65.55
CA GLY A 157 13.56 21.66 -66.08
C GLY A 157 14.43 22.44 -67.07
N VAL A 158 15.73 22.60 -66.77
CA VAL A 158 16.70 23.23 -67.69
C VAL A 158 16.88 22.41 -68.95
N ARG A 159 16.96 21.08 -68.87
CA ARG A 159 17.02 20.19 -70.04
C ARG A 159 15.74 20.27 -70.88
N THR A 160 14.57 20.32 -70.25
CA THR A 160 13.30 20.51 -70.96
C THR A 160 13.25 21.87 -71.64
N ALA A 161 13.67 22.95 -70.98
CA ALA A 161 13.69 24.30 -71.57
C ALA A 161 14.69 24.45 -72.72
N MET A 162 15.88 23.83 -72.60
CA MET A 162 16.89 23.79 -73.67
C MET A 162 16.48 22.85 -74.82
N GLY A 163 15.79 21.75 -74.52
CA GLY A 163 15.28 20.79 -75.50
C GLY A 163 13.98 21.19 -76.19
N GLN A 164 13.16 22.07 -75.59
CA GLN A 164 11.90 22.56 -76.16
C GLN A 164 12.05 23.82 -77.03
N ARG A 165 13.28 24.27 -77.33
CA ARG A 165 13.49 25.40 -78.26
C ARG A 165 13.43 24.99 -79.74
N GLY A 166 12.95 23.79 -80.05
CA GLY A 166 12.63 23.35 -81.40
C GLY A 166 11.52 22.31 -81.40
N GLY A 167 10.26 22.74 -81.53
CA GLY A 167 9.15 21.81 -81.67
C GLY A 167 7.79 22.37 -81.28
N SER A 168 7.19 23.12 -82.20
CA SER A 168 5.75 23.33 -82.30
C SER A 168 5.00 21.99 -82.16
N GLY A 169 3.99 21.92 -81.29
CA GLY A 169 3.10 20.75 -81.24
C GLY A 169 2.10 20.80 -80.11
N ALA A 170 0.85 21.11 -80.45
CA ALA A 170 -0.32 21.01 -79.61
C ALA A 170 -0.45 19.62 -78.97
N ASN A 171 -0.81 19.57 -77.68
CA ASN A 171 -1.98 18.80 -77.21
C ASN A 171 -2.15 18.94 -75.70
N GLY A 172 -3.33 19.41 -75.32
CA GLY A 172 -3.79 19.37 -73.95
C GLY A 172 -4.04 17.92 -73.52
N ALA A 173 -3.45 17.53 -72.40
CA ALA A 173 -3.79 16.29 -71.72
C ALA A 173 -3.92 16.57 -70.22
N LYS A 174 -5.17 16.69 -69.79
CA LYS A 174 -5.61 16.51 -68.40
C LYS A 174 -5.01 15.24 -67.83
N ARG A 175 -4.41 15.31 -66.65
CA ARG A 175 -4.25 14.17 -65.72
C ARG A 175 -3.70 14.62 -64.35
N PRO A 176 -3.90 13.84 -63.28
CA PRO A 176 -5.08 13.94 -62.43
C PRO A 176 -4.72 14.34 -60.99
N GLY A 177 -5.73 14.80 -60.23
CA GLY A 177 -5.60 15.09 -58.81
C GLY A 177 -5.14 13.87 -58.03
N VAL A 178 -4.02 14.02 -57.32
CA VAL A 178 -3.52 13.09 -56.31
C VAL A 178 -4.44 13.22 -55.11
N GLY A 179 -5.43 12.32 -55.04
CA GLY A 179 -6.26 12.13 -53.86
C GLY A 179 -5.42 11.58 -52.73
N ILE A 180 -5.12 12.43 -51.75
CA ILE A 180 -4.59 12.04 -50.44
C ILE A 180 -5.71 11.25 -49.75
N GLY A 181 -5.69 9.93 -49.93
CA GLY A 181 -6.51 9.01 -49.18
C GLY A 181 -6.05 8.97 -47.73
N MET A 182 -6.57 9.86 -46.89
CA MET A 182 -6.62 9.61 -45.45
C MET A 182 -7.54 8.42 -45.22
N MET A 183 -6.98 7.20 -45.26
CA MET A 183 -7.62 6.04 -44.66
C MET A 183 -7.66 6.30 -43.15
N GLY A 184 -8.78 6.85 -42.70
CA GLY A 184 -9.16 6.78 -41.29
C GLY A 184 -9.26 5.31 -40.91
N ASN A 185 -8.30 4.83 -40.13
CA ASN A 185 -8.43 3.54 -39.45
C ASN A 185 -9.68 3.64 -38.58
N ALA A 186 -10.78 3.03 -39.03
CA ALA A 186 -11.91 2.74 -38.17
C ALA A 186 -11.37 2.05 -36.90
N PRO A 187 -11.90 2.36 -35.70
CA PRO A 187 -11.40 1.76 -34.47
C PRO A 187 -11.51 0.24 -34.59
N THR A 188 -10.37 -0.41 -34.80
CA THR A 188 -10.30 -1.87 -34.84
C THR A 188 -10.84 -2.37 -33.52
N SER A 189 -11.95 -3.11 -33.57
CA SER A 189 -12.58 -3.63 -32.36
C SER A 189 -11.55 -4.46 -31.58
N LEU A 190 -11.62 -4.40 -30.26
CA LEU A 190 -10.70 -5.11 -29.36
C LEU A 190 -10.66 -6.62 -29.68
N ALA A 191 -11.81 -7.17 -30.12
CA ALA A 191 -11.93 -8.53 -30.62
C ALA A 191 -11.12 -8.81 -31.91
N ALA A 192 -11.09 -7.87 -32.86
CA ALA A 192 -10.32 -8.01 -34.10
C ALA A 192 -8.81 -7.95 -33.87
N VAL A 193 -8.36 -7.18 -32.88
CA VAL A 193 -6.95 -7.15 -32.45
C VAL A 193 -6.60 -8.43 -31.68
N ALA A 194 -7.47 -8.87 -30.76
CA ALA A 194 -7.24 -10.07 -29.98
C ALA A 194 -7.19 -11.35 -30.84
N ALA A 195 -7.99 -11.43 -31.91
CA ALA A 195 -7.98 -12.55 -32.84
C ALA A 195 -6.64 -12.74 -33.59
N LYS A 196 -5.81 -11.68 -33.68
CA LYS A 196 -4.51 -11.71 -34.36
C LYS A 196 -3.35 -12.02 -33.41
N LEU A 197 -3.58 -12.05 -32.10
CA LEU A 197 -2.52 -12.22 -31.11
C LEU A 197 -2.40 -13.69 -30.66
N PRO A 198 -1.17 -14.20 -30.50
CA PRO A 198 -0.96 -15.54 -29.96
C PRO A 198 -1.33 -15.59 -28.46
N LYS A 199 -1.81 -16.75 -28.00
CA LYS A 199 -2.31 -16.96 -26.62
C LYS A 199 -1.37 -16.44 -25.50
N PRO A 200 -0.03 -16.63 -25.57
CA PRO A 200 0.88 -16.09 -24.56
C PRO A 200 0.90 -14.56 -24.52
N ALA A 201 0.74 -13.89 -25.66
CA ALA A 201 0.68 -12.43 -25.74
C ALA A 201 -0.60 -11.89 -25.11
N LEU A 202 -1.75 -12.55 -25.31
CA LEU A 202 -3.01 -12.18 -24.66
C LEU A 202 -2.96 -12.34 -23.14
N GLN A 203 -2.33 -13.43 -22.65
CA GLN A 203 -2.14 -13.63 -21.20
C GLN A 203 -1.23 -12.57 -20.58
N THR A 204 -0.19 -12.14 -21.31
CA THR A 204 0.73 -11.09 -20.86
C THR A 204 0.04 -9.72 -20.87
N ALA A 205 -0.71 -9.41 -21.93
CA ALA A 205 -1.52 -8.21 -22.02
C ALA A 205 -2.55 -8.14 -20.88
N ARG A 206 -3.25 -9.25 -20.56
CA ARG A 206 -4.14 -9.34 -19.40
C ARG A 206 -3.41 -9.04 -18.09
N LYS A 207 -2.25 -9.65 -17.85
CA LYS A 207 -1.48 -9.42 -16.60
C LYS A 207 -1.05 -7.96 -16.46
N ASN A 208 -0.61 -7.34 -17.54
CA ASN A 208 -0.18 -5.95 -17.54
C ASN A 208 -1.37 -5.00 -17.37
N LEU A 209 -2.49 -5.25 -18.05
CA LEU A 209 -3.71 -4.45 -17.90
C LEU A 209 -4.34 -4.61 -16.52
N ALA A 210 -4.36 -5.81 -15.94
CA ALA A 210 -4.87 -6.03 -14.59
C ALA A 210 -4.05 -5.32 -13.50
N ARG A 211 -2.75 -5.09 -13.73
CA ARG A 211 -1.90 -4.31 -12.81
C ARG A 211 -2.18 -2.82 -12.87
N VAL A 212 -2.55 -2.29 -14.04
CA VAL A 212 -2.79 -0.86 -14.27
C VAL A 212 -4.25 -0.49 -14.02
N LEU A 213 -5.18 -1.40 -14.32
CA LEU A 213 -6.62 -1.19 -14.27
C LEU A 213 -7.28 -1.94 -13.09
N HIS A 214 -6.56 -2.17 -11.99
CA HIS A 214 -7.15 -2.86 -10.84
C HIS A 214 -8.25 -1.96 -10.23
N PRO A 215 -9.50 -2.46 -10.04
CA PRO A 215 -10.62 -1.64 -9.58
C PRO A 215 -10.34 -0.90 -8.27
N ASP A 216 -9.59 -1.53 -7.35
CA ASP A 216 -9.21 -0.95 -6.06
C ASP A 216 -8.35 0.32 -6.17
N LEU A 217 -7.66 0.52 -7.30
CA LEU A 217 -6.88 1.74 -7.55
C LEU A 217 -7.77 2.95 -7.84
N PHE A 218 -9.01 2.72 -8.31
CA PHE A 218 -9.94 3.78 -8.71
C PHE A 218 -11.17 3.89 -7.81
N ALA A 219 -11.40 2.89 -6.95
CA ALA A 219 -12.57 2.81 -6.07
C ALA A 219 -12.70 3.99 -5.10
N GLY A 220 -11.60 4.68 -4.76
CA GLY A 220 -11.61 5.84 -3.87
C GLY A 220 -11.74 7.20 -4.57
N GLU A 221 -11.44 7.30 -5.87
CA GLU A 221 -11.30 8.58 -6.57
C GLU A 221 -12.32 8.77 -7.69
N ASP A 222 -12.68 7.71 -8.42
CA ASP A 222 -13.63 7.79 -9.53
C ASP A 222 -14.32 6.44 -9.81
N ALA A 223 -15.58 6.34 -9.38
CA ALA A 223 -16.41 5.15 -9.56
C ALA A 223 -16.71 4.83 -11.04
N ALA A 224 -16.76 5.82 -11.92
CA ALA A 224 -17.00 5.60 -13.35
C ALA A 224 -15.79 4.93 -14.01
N THR A 225 -14.57 5.39 -13.66
CA THR A 225 -13.33 4.78 -14.13
C THR A 225 -13.16 3.36 -13.59
N ALA A 226 -13.52 3.10 -12.33
CA ALA A 226 -13.51 1.75 -11.76
C ALA A 226 -14.47 0.78 -12.48
N ALA A 227 -15.66 1.26 -12.86
CA ALA A 227 -16.63 0.48 -13.62
C ALA A 227 -16.14 0.16 -15.05
N LEU A 228 -15.55 1.14 -15.73
CA LEU A 228 -14.96 0.95 -17.08
C LEU A 228 -13.79 -0.04 -17.04
N ALA A 229 -12.89 0.08 -16.06
CA ALA A 229 -11.78 -0.84 -15.87
C ALA A 229 -12.26 -2.28 -15.65
N THR A 230 -13.33 -2.45 -14.86
CA THR A 230 -13.95 -3.76 -14.59
C THR A 230 -14.52 -4.38 -15.87
N GLU A 231 -15.26 -3.61 -16.68
CA GLU A 231 -15.83 -4.10 -17.93
C GLU A 231 -14.75 -4.44 -18.98
N LEU A 232 -13.66 -3.66 -19.06
CA LEU A 232 -12.53 -3.98 -19.94
C LEU A 232 -11.84 -5.30 -19.56
N LEU A 233 -11.61 -5.54 -18.26
CA LEU A 233 -11.03 -6.79 -17.77
C LEU A 233 -11.96 -7.98 -18.02
N LYS A 234 -13.27 -7.79 -17.90
CA LYS A 234 -14.29 -8.80 -18.21
C LYS A 234 -14.28 -9.17 -19.69
N GLN A 235 -14.26 -8.19 -20.59
CA GLN A 235 -14.17 -8.42 -22.03
C GLN A 235 -12.88 -9.19 -22.42
N LEU A 236 -11.74 -8.85 -21.82
CA LEU A 236 -10.48 -9.58 -22.04
C LEU A 236 -10.53 -11.02 -21.55
N ASN A 237 -11.15 -11.26 -20.39
CA ASN A 237 -11.32 -12.61 -19.86
C ASN A 237 -12.24 -13.45 -20.77
N SER A 238 -13.31 -12.87 -21.29
CA SER A 238 -14.19 -13.53 -22.27
C SER A 238 -13.44 -13.90 -23.55
N LEU A 239 -12.63 -12.98 -24.10
CA LEU A 239 -11.82 -13.24 -25.30
C LEU A 239 -10.80 -14.37 -25.09
N ILE A 240 -10.18 -14.44 -23.91
CA ILE A 240 -9.25 -15.53 -23.56
C ILE A 240 -10.02 -16.85 -23.46
N ALA A 241 -11.17 -16.88 -22.79
CA ALA A 241 -12.00 -18.08 -22.68
C ALA A 241 -12.50 -18.57 -24.06
N GLU A 242 -12.84 -17.67 -24.98
CA GLU A 242 -13.18 -18.01 -26.36
C GLU A 242 -11.98 -18.58 -27.13
N SER A 243 -10.78 -18.00 -26.94
CA SER A 243 -9.56 -18.55 -27.54
C SER A 243 -9.25 -19.96 -27.04
N GLU A 244 -9.53 -20.25 -25.77
CA GLU A 244 -9.33 -21.57 -25.16
C GLU A 244 -10.28 -22.60 -25.75
N LYS A 245 -11.55 -22.24 -25.92
CA LYS A 245 -12.55 -23.09 -26.59
C LYS A 245 -12.18 -23.43 -28.03
N ARG A 246 -11.57 -22.49 -28.77
CA ARG A 246 -11.10 -22.75 -30.16
C ARG A 246 -9.91 -23.71 -30.21
N THR A 247 -9.02 -23.67 -29.22
CA THR A 247 -7.82 -24.51 -29.19
C THR A 247 -8.00 -25.87 -28.53
N GLY A 248 -9.00 -26.03 -27.65
CA GLY A 248 -9.24 -27.25 -26.87
C GLY A 248 -10.35 -28.17 -27.40
N GLY A 249 -10.90 -27.87 -28.58
CA GLY A 249 -11.93 -28.67 -29.25
C GLY A 249 -11.40 -29.56 -30.38
N ALA A 250 -10.14 -29.99 -30.30
CA ALA A 250 -9.52 -30.96 -31.22
C ALA A 250 -9.27 -32.28 -30.50
#